data_AF-A0A3D4C757-F1
#
_entry.id   AF-A0A3D4C757-F1
#
_cell.length_a   1.000
_cell.length_b   1.000
_cell.length_c   1.000
_cell.angle_alpha   90.00
_cell.angle_beta   90.00
_cell.angle_gamma   90.00
#
_symmetry.space_group_name_H-M   'P 1'
#
loop_
_entity.id
_entity.type
_entity.pdbx_description
1 polymer ?
#
loop_
_entity_poly.entity_id
_entity_poly.type
_entity_poly.pdbx_seq_one_letter_code
_entity_poly.pdbx_strand_id
1 'polypeptide(L)'
;MPFDHLLLSCCLLPGKTSHKEYGVEVSLQPASGETVLFFHIDEKSNPNCKFRKLLGLDREGMKICDLIVFYAKDNERIICFVELKGGDIKRATEQVKTTYYYFNEFLKKFNSSLKFTAKTYIVYDGSAPQEFDRYKEELKAKFGEGNYRIYRDSDLGNFLRGAKYQPKGKQKKGR
;
A
#
# COMPACT_ATOMS: atom_id res chain seq x y z
N MET A 1 -16.77 -11.65 3.54
CA MET A 1 -16.35 -10.24 3.42
C MET A 1 -14.96 -10.16 2.76
N PRO A 2 -14.51 -9.02 2.19
CA PRO A 2 -13.19 -8.99 1.53
C PRO A 2 -12.06 -9.26 2.51
N PHE A 3 -12.21 -8.80 3.75
CA PHE A 3 -11.25 -9.10 4.81
C PHE A 3 -11.24 -10.58 5.21
N ASP A 4 -12.39 -11.26 5.26
CA ASP A 4 -12.40 -12.71 5.51
C ASP A 4 -11.63 -13.44 4.41
N HIS A 5 -11.78 -13.03 3.14
CA HIS A 5 -10.99 -13.60 2.06
C HIS A 5 -9.50 -13.29 2.24
N LEU A 6 -9.14 -12.03 2.53
CA LEU A 6 -7.75 -11.66 2.78
C LEU A 6 -7.14 -12.46 3.94
N LEU A 7 -7.88 -12.66 5.03
CA LEU A 7 -7.44 -13.37 6.24
C LEU A 7 -7.41 -14.89 6.09
N LEU A 8 -8.36 -15.48 5.36
CA LEU A 8 -8.56 -16.93 5.25
C LEU A 8 -7.97 -17.53 3.96
N SER A 9 -7.41 -16.71 3.08
CA SER A 9 -6.76 -17.17 1.85
C SER A 9 -5.24 -17.07 1.93
N CYS A 10 -4.58 -17.57 0.89
CA CYS A 10 -3.14 -17.45 0.70
C CYS A 10 -2.66 -16.02 0.41
N CYS A 11 -3.54 -15.01 0.47
CA CYS A 11 -3.14 -13.61 0.41
C CYS A 11 -2.43 -13.17 1.69
N LEU A 12 -2.89 -13.62 2.87
CA LEU A 12 -2.24 -13.29 4.14
C LEU A 12 -0.82 -13.87 4.19
N LEU A 13 0.12 -13.07 4.68
CA LEU A 13 1.48 -13.49 5.00
C LEU A 13 1.60 -13.70 6.52
N PRO A 14 1.38 -14.92 7.06
CA PRO A 14 1.25 -15.13 8.49
C PRO A 14 2.56 -14.84 9.23
N GLY A 15 2.48 -14.04 10.30
CA GLY A 15 3.63 -13.66 11.12
C GLY A 15 4.67 -12.78 10.40
N LYS A 16 4.39 -12.31 9.18
CA LYS A 16 5.30 -11.45 8.42
C LYS A 16 5.04 -9.99 8.73
N THR A 17 6.14 -9.27 8.93
CA THR A 17 6.18 -7.82 9.14
C THR A 17 6.98 -7.11 8.04
N SER A 18 7.41 -7.86 7.02
CA SER A 18 8.01 -7.33 5.80
C SER A 18 7.68 -8.21 4.60
N HIS A 19 7.83 -7.63 3.41
CA HIS A 19 7.70 -8.31 2.13
C HIS A 19 8.69 -7.74 1.13
N LYS A 20 9.34 -8.62 0.37
CA LYS A 20 10.37 -8.27 -0.62
C LYS A 20 10.04 -8.88 -1.97
N GLU A 21 10.08 -8.06 -3.00
CA GLU A 21 9.85 -8.47 -4.38
C GLU A 21 10.83 -7.71 -5.29
N TYR A 22 11.43 -8.40 -6.27
CA TYR A 22 12.36 -7.80 -7.24
C TYR A 22 13.50 -6.95 -6.64
N GLY A 23 13.99 -7.32 -5.44
CA GLY A 23 15.06 -6.59 -4.75
C GLY A 23 14.59 -5.41 -3.90
N VAL A 24 13.31 -5.03 -3.99
CA VAL A 24 12.68 -3.96 -3.22
C VAL A 24 11.91 -4.55 -2.05
N GLU A 25 12.07 -3.96 -0.86
CA GLU A 25 11.41 -4.42 0.37
C GLU A 25 10.54 -3.32 0.97
N VAL A 26 9.44 -3.72 1.60
CA VAL A 26 8.73 -2.93 2.60
C VAL A 26 8.67 -3.68 3.91
N SER A 27 8.80 -2.95 5.00
CA SER A 27 8.76 -3.50 6.35
C SER A 27 8.08 -2.55 7.33
N LEU A 28 7.55 -3.12 8.41
CA LEU A 28 7.04 -2.39 9.55
C LEU A 28 7.17 -3.27 10.78
N GLN A 29 8.05 -2.91 11.70
CA GLN A 29 8.11 -3.58 13.01
C GLN A 29 6.99 -3.06 13.93
N PRO A 30 6.02 -3.89 14.32
CA PRO A 30 4.91 -3.47 15.16
C PRO A 30 5.40 -3.04 16.54
N ALA A 31 4.92 -1.89 17.02
CA ALA A 31 5.09 -1.49 18.41
C ALA A 31 3.98 -2.08 19.28
N SER A 32 4.12 -1.93 20.61
CA SER A 32 3.07 -2.36 21.55
C SER A 32 1.72 -1.71 21.21
N GLY A 33 0.66 -2.53 21.20
CA GLY A 33 -0.70 -2.13 20.85
C GLY A 33 -0.98 -1.98 19.34
N GLU A 34 0.01 -2.23 18.47
CA GLU A 34 -0.17 -2.20 17.02
C GLU A 34 -0.51 -3.59 16.48
N THR A 35 -1.49 -3.66 15.57
CA THR A 35 -1.75 -4.84 14.74
C THR A 35 -1.38 -4.52 13.31
N VAL A 36 -0.49 -5.31 12.71
CA VAL A 36 -0.09 -5.15 11.30
C VAL A 36 -0.22 -6.48 10.58
N LEU A 37 -0.91 -6.46 9.44
CA LEU A 37 -1.11 -7.63 8.59
C LEU A 37 -0.71 -7.28 7.16
N PHE A 38 0.12 -8.12 6.57
CA PHE A 38 0.54 -8.01 5.17
C PHE A 38 -0.25 -9.00 4.32
N PHE A 39 -0.82 -8.51 3.23
CA PHE A 39 -1.53 -9.30 2.25
C PHE A 39 -0.86 -9.15 0.87
N HIS A 40 -0.32 -10.22 0.31
CA HIS A 40 0.25 -10.27 -1.04
C HIS A 40 -0.83 -10.65 -2.05
N ILE A 41 -1.28 -9.66 -2.82
CA ILE A 41 -2.53 -9.74 -3.58
C ILE A 41 -2.38 -9.83 -5.10
N ASP A 42 -1.19 -9.59 -5.65
CA ASP A 42 -0.97 -9.74 -7.09
C ASP A 42 -0.80 -11.22 -7.47
N GLU A 43 -1.82 -11.79 -8.12
CA GLU A 43 -1.83 -13.19 -8.59
C GLU A 43 -0.63 -13.54 -9.49
N LYS A 44 -0.02 -12.56 -10.15
CA LYS A 44 1.17 -12.79 -10.98
C LYS A 44 2.38 -13.24 -10.15
N SER A 45 2.53 -12.75 -8.93
CA SER A 45 3.58 -13.14 -8.01
C SER A 45 3.10 -13.97 -6.81
N ASN A 46 1.79 -14.06 -6.58
CA ASN A 46 1.14 -14.98 -5.64
C ASN A 46 -0.04 -15.73 -6.31
N PRO A 47 0.22 -16.80 -7.07
CA PRO A 47 -0.82 -17.51 -7.82
C PRO A 47 -1.95 -18.10 -6.97
N ASN A 48 -1.71 -18.26 -5.66
CA ASN A 48 -2.67 -18.83 -4.73
C ASN A 48 -3.64 -17.79 -4.15
N CYS A 49 -3.35 -16.49 -4.29
CA CYS A 49 -4.21 -15.42 -3.79
C CYS A 49 -5.26 -15.04 -4.85
N LYS A 50 -6.47 -15.60 -4.78
CA LYS A 50 -7.55 -15.36 -5.76
C LYS A 50 -8.27 -14.01 -5.60
N PHE A 51 -7.56 -12.99 -5.09
CA PHE A 51 -8.16 -11.72 -4.71
C PHE A 51 -8.57 -10.87 -5.91
N ARG A 52 -7.87 -10.99 -7.05
CA ARG A 52 -8.22 -10.23 -8.26
C ARG A 52 -9.58 -10.67 -8.79
N LYS A 53 -9.83 -11.98 -8.80
CA LYS A 53 -11.13 -12.55 -9.17
C LYS A 53 -12.25 -12.05 -8.24
N LEU A 54 -11.98 -11.97 -6.93
CA LEU A 54 -12.96 -11.46 -5.96
C LEU A 54 -13.36 -10.00 -6.25
N LEU A 55 -12.40 -9.18 -6.67
CA LEU A 55 -12.64 -7.78 -7.05
C LEU A 55 -13.20 -7.60 -8.48
N GLY A 56 -13.35 -8.68 -9.26
CA GLY A 56 -13.76 -8.61 -10.67
C GLY A 56 -12.70 -7.98 -11.60
N LEU A 57 -11.42 -8.12 -11.23
CA LEU A 57 -10.25 -7.58 -11.93
C LEU A 57 -9.52 -8.63 -12.79
N ASP A 58 -10.21 -9.71 -13.14
CA ASP A 58 -9.76 -10.81 -14.01
C ASP A 58 -9.86 -10.48 -15.50
N ARG A 59 -10.48 -9.34 -15.85
CA ARG A 59 -10.53 -8.82 -17.22
C ARG A 59 -9.16 -8.39 -17.72
N GLU A 60 -8.94 -8.54 -19.03
CA GLU A 60 -7.68 -8.18 -19.69
C GLU A 60 -7.31 -6.70 -19.46
N GLY A 61 -6.02 -6.43 -19.26
CA GLY A 61 -5.47 -5.08 -19.09
C GLY A 61 -5.58 -4.48 -17.68
N MET A 62 -6.43 -5.03 -16.79
CA MET A 62 -6.53 -4.56 -15.41
C MET A 62 -5.26 -4.89 -14.61
N LYS A 63 -4.83 -3.98 -13.74
CA LYS A 63 -3.68 -4.18 -12.86
C LYS A 63 -4.04 -3.86 -11.42
N ILE A 64 -3.44 -4.61 -10.50
CA ILE A 64 -3.59 -4.45 -9.06
C ILE A 64 -2.21 -4.14 -8.47
N CYS A 65 -2.16 -3.54 -7.28
CA CYS A 65 -0.89 -3.34 -6.59
C CYS A 65 -0.39 -4.63 -5.94
N ASP A 66 0.89 -4.66 -5.58
CA ASP A 66 1.53 -5.87 -5.02
C ASP A 66 0.93 -6.28 -3.66
N LEU A 67 0.75 -5.31 -2.74
CA LEU A 67 0.34 -5.59 -1.36
C LEU A 67 -0.82 -4.71 -0.88
N ILE A 68 -1.60 -5.26 0.06
CA ILE A 68 -2.39 -4.48 1.01
C ILE A 68 -1.77 -4.68 2.39
N VAL A 69 -1.53 -3.59 3.11
CA VAL A 69 -1.10 -3.62 4.51
C VAL A 69 -2.21 -3.05 5.37
N PHE A 70 -2.75 -3.87 6.27
CA PHE A 70 -3.66 -3.43 7.31
C PHE A 70 -2.87 -3.01 8.53
N TYR A 71 -3.18 -1.84 9.07
CA TYR A 71 -2.62 -1.33 10.32
C TYR A 71 -3.76 -0.90 11.23
N ALA A 72 -3.68 -1.29 12.50
CA ALA A 72 -4.59 -0.84 13.54
C ALA A 72 -3.84 -0.51 14.82
N LYS A 73 -4.24 0.61 15.44
CA LYS A 73 -3.80 1.03 16.77
C LYS A 73 -4.92 1.85 17.38
N ASP A 74 -5.29 1.57 18.62
CA ASP A 74 -6.41 2.23 19.30
C ASP A 74 -7.69 2.24 18.42
N ASN A 75 -8.20 3.43 18.07
CA ASN A 75 -9.36 3.61 17.19
C ASN A 75 -8.99 3.79 15.71
N GLU A 76 -7.70 3.82 15.38
CA GLU A 76 -7.24 4.02 14.01
C GLU A 76 -7.25 2.69 13.25
N ARG A 77 -7.82 2.72 12.05
CA ARG A 77 -7.82 1.60 11.09
C ARG A 77 -7.33 2.13 9.76
N ILE A 78 -6.16 1.68 9.32
CA ILE A 78 -5.54 2.06 8.06
C ILE A 78 -5.49 0.86 7.14
N ILE A 79 -5.81 1.10 5.87
CA ILE A 79 -5.56 0.17 4.78
C ILE A 79 -4.62 0.87 3.81
N CYS A 80 -3.39 0.37 3.72
CA CYS A 80 -2.37 0.91 2.86
C CYS A 80 -2.22 0.04 1.61
N PHE A 81 -2.38 0.64 0.43
CA PHE A 81 -2.16 0.01 -0.87
C PHE A 81 -0.72 0.25 -1.30
N VAL A 82 0.06 -0.82 -1.40
CA VAL A 82 1.50 -0.75 -1.59
C VAL A 82 1.91 -1.35 -2.93
N GLU A 83 2.73 -0.61 -3.68
CA GLU A 83 3.38 -1.08 -4.91
C GLU A 83 4.89 -1.04 -4.73
N LEU A 84 5.57 -2.15 -5.05
CA LEU A 84 7.02 -2.29 -4.94
C LEU A 84 7.76 -2.08 -6.27
N LYS A 85 7.06 -2.17 -7.40
CA LYS A 85 7.64 -2.05 -8.76
C LYS A 85 7.61 -0.60 -9.27
N GLY A 86 8.20 0.31 -8.51
CA GLY A 86 8.09 1.74 -8.78
C GLY A 86 8.86 2.26 -10.01
N GLY A 87 9.72 1.49 -10.67
CA GLY A 87 10.50 1.97 -11.83
C GLY A 87 9.64 2.68 -12.90
N ASP A 88 8.35 2.33 -13.00
CA ASP A 88 7.32 3.09 -13.71
C ASP A 88 6.25 3.63 -12.72
N ILE A 89 6.40 4.88 -12.29
CA ILE A 89 5.49 5.53 -11.34
C ILE A 89 4.08 5.69 -11.91
N LYS A 90 3.95 5.88 -13.23
CA LYS A 90 2.63 5.99 -13.87
C LYS A 90 1.83 4.73 -13.62
N ARG A 91 2.46 3.60 -13.95
CA ARG A 91 1.86 2.28 -13.78
C ARG A 91 1.58 1.97 -12.31
N ALA A 92 2.52 2.28 -11.42
CA ALA A 92 2.34 2.10 -9.98
C ALA A 92 1.14 2.92 -9.45
N THR A 93 1.00 4.16 -9.91
CA THR A 93 -0.12 5.05 -9.58
C THR A 93 -1.45 4.47 -10.07
N GLU A 94 -1.50 3.96 -11.30
CA GLU A 94 -2.67 3.27 -11.85
C GLU A 94 -3.04 2.03 -11.03
N GLN A 95 -2.06 1.21 -10.64
CA GLN A 95 -2.25 -0.01 -9.84
C GLN A 95 -2.89 0.29 -8.47
N VAL A 96 -2.32 1.22 -7.70
CA VAL A 96 -2.85 1.54 -6.35
C VAL A 96 -4.23 2.19 -6.43
N LYS A 97 -4.48 3.06 -7.42
CA LYS A 97 -5.78 3.71 -7.63
C LYS A 97 -6.86 2.69 -8.02
N THR A 98 -6.52 1.77 -8.93
CA THR A 98 -7.43 0.70 -9.38
C THR A 98 -7.78 -0.21 -8.22
N THR A 99 -6.77 -0.70 -7.50
CA THR A 99 -6.95 -1.58 -6.34
C THR A 99 -7.85 -0.92 -5.30
N TYR A 100 -7.53 0.32 -4.90
CA TYR A 100 -8.35 1.06 -3.93
C TYR A 100 -9.79 1.24 -4.40
N TYR A 101 -10.02 1.63 -5.65
CA TYR A 101 -11.38 1.83 -6.17
C TYR A 101 -12.22 0.56 -6.06
N TYR A 102 -11.75 -0.55 -6.62
CA TYR A 102 -12.52 -1.80 -6.60
C TYR A 102 -12.66 -2.39 -5.21
N PHE A 103 -11.61 -2.29 -4.38
CA PHE A 103 -11.66 -2.70 -2.99
C PHE A 103 -12.71 -1.92 -2.20
N ASN A 104 -12.73 -0.60 -2.35
CA ASN A 104 -13.67 0.27 -1.65
C ASN A 104 -15.12 0.07 -2.13
N GLU A 105 -15.32 -0.06 -3.45
CA GLU A 105 -16.64 -0.36 -4.01
C GLU A 105 -17.15 -1.73 -3.56
N PHE A 106 -16.27 -2.72 -3.46
CA PHE A 106 -16.62 -4.02 -2.88
C PHE A 106 -17.02 -3.82 -1.41
N LEU A 107 -16.20 -3.19 -0.58
CA LEU A 107 -16.50 -2.94 0.84
C LEU A 107 -17.84 -2.23 1.06
N LYS A 108 -18.13 -1.17 0.31
CA LYS A 108 -19.39 -0.41 0.42
C LYS A 108 -20.62 -1.26 0.14
N LYS A 109 -20.53 -2.20 -0.81
CA LYS A 109 -21.62 -3.14 -1.11
C LYS A 109 -21.91 -4.08 0.05
N PHE A 110 -20.89 -4.45 0.83
CA PHE A 110 -21.08 -5.31 2.01
C PHE A 110 -21.52 -4.51 3.24
N ASN A 111 -20.82 -3.40 3.52
CA ASN A 111 -21.11 -2.56 4.67
C ASN A 111 -20.57 -1.14 4.45
N SER A 112 -21.48 -0.21 4.14
CA SER A 112 -21.17 1.21 3.93
C SER A 112 -20.80 1.97 5.21
N SER A 113 -21.02 1.40 6.39
CA SER A 113 -20.69 2.02 7.68
C SER A 113 -19.24 1.82 8.10
N LEU A 114 -18.49 0.92 7.45
CA LEU A 114 -17.09 0.69 7.75
C LEU A 114 -16.25 1.93 7.42
N LYS A 115 -15.57 2.46 8.44
CA LYS A 115 -14.66 3.60 8.30
C LYS A 115 -13.22 3.13 8.45
N PHE A 116 -12.36 3.54 7.51
CA PHE A 116 -10.92 3.36 7.58
C PHE A 116 -10.23 4.51 6.84
N THR A 117 -8.98 4.76 7.19
CA THR A 117 -8.11 5.67 6.47
C THR A 117 -7.41 4.92 5.35
N ALA A 118 -7.70 5.28 4.11
CA ALA A 118 -7.00 4.75 2.95
C ALA A 118 -5.64 5.45 2.80
N LYS A 119 -4.55 4.69 2.69
CA LYS A 119 -3.22 5.21 2.39
C LYS A 119 -2.62 4.50 1.18
N THR A 120 -1.59 5.09 0.58
CA THR A 120 -0.81 4.42 -0.45
C THR A 120 0.68 4.67 -0.30
N TYR A 121 1.47 3.65 -0.62
CA TYR A 121 2.92 3.69 -0.58
C TYR A 121 3.50 3.07 -1.85
N ILE A 122 4.18 3.87 -2.65
CA ILE A 122 4.88 3.39 -3.85
C ILE A 122 6.37 3.43 -3.54
N VAL A 123 7.00 2.26 -3.52
CA VAL A 123 8.46 2.17 -3.38
C VAL A 123 9.09 2.43 -4.73
N TYR A 124 9.95 3.44 -4.78
CA TYR A 124 10.57 3.92 -6.01
C TYR A 124 12.08 3.73 -5.97
N ASP A 125 12.66 3.00 -6.93
CA ASP A 125 14.11 2.82 -7.05
C ASP A 125 14.75 3.53 -8.27
N GLY A 126 13.93 4.12 -9.16
CA GLY A 126 14.38 4.77 -10.40
C GLY A 126 14.73 6.26 -10.30
N SER A 127 14.97 6.89 -11.46
CA SER A 127 15.16 8.35 -11.62
C SER A 127 13.84 9.06 -11.80
N ALA A 128 13.50 10.06 -10.97
CA ALA A 128 12.15 10.65 -10.98
C ALA A 128 11.70 11.05 -12.40
N PRO A 129 10.52 10.60 -12.86
CA PRO A 129 10.00 10.91 -14.19
C PRO A 129 9.66 12.39 -14.31
N GLN A 130 9.61 12.92 -15.53
CA GLN A 130 9.25 14.32 -15.79
C GLN A 130 7.90 14.74 -15.19
N GLU A 131 6.95 13.80 -15.07
CA GLU A 131 5.59 14.06 -14.59
C GLU A 131 5.38 13.69 -13.11
N PHE A 132 6.45 13.60 -12.32
CA PHE A 132 6.40 13.17 -10.92
C PHE A 132 5.37 13.93 -10.07
N ASP A 133 5.28 15.25 -10.25
CA ASP A 133 4.33 16.08 -9.50
C ASP A 133 2.88 15.84 -9.92
N ARG A 134 2.62 15.51 -11.20
CA ARG A 134 1.28 15.10 -11.64
C ARG A 134 0.82 13.86 -10.88
N TYR A 135 1.67 12.85 -10.75
CA TYR A 135 1.32 11.62 -10.04
C TYR A 135 1.08 11.85 -8.55
N LYS A 136 1.82 12.77 -7.91
CA LYS A 136 1.54 13.16 -6.53
C LYS A 136 0.16 13.80 -6.39
N GLU A 137 -0.18 14.74 -7.27
CA GLU A 137 -1.50 15.38 -7.24
C GLU A 137 -2.64 14.38 -7.48
N GLU A 138 -2.44 13.40 -8.36
CA GLU A 138 -3.41 12.31 -8.56
C GLU A 138 -3.59 11.45 -7.30
N LEU A 139 -2.50 11.08 -6.63
CA LEU A 139 -2.57 10.31 -5.39
C LEU A 139 -3.17 11.13 -4.25
N LYS A 140 -2.80 12.41 -4.13
CA LYS A 140 -3.36 13.35 -3.17
C LYS A 140 -4.87 13.50 -3.36
N ALA A 141 -5.33 13.69 -4.59
CA ALA A 141 -6.76 13.78 -4.89
C ALA A 141 -7.53 12.50 -4.52
N LYS A 142 -6.87 11.33 -4.60
CA LYS A 142 -7.52 10.04 -4.33
C LYS A 142 -7.49 9.60 -2.87
N PHE A 143 -6.37 9.82 -2.18
CA PHE A 143 -6.13 9.33 -0.81
C PHE A 143 -6.18 10.44 0.24
N GLY A 144 -6.06 11.70 -0.17
CA GLY A 144 -5.99 12.87 0.71
C GLY A 144 -4.55 13.27 1.06
N GLU A 145 -4.42 14.51 1.54
CA GLU A 145 -3.15 15.06 2.01
C GLU A 145 -2.56 14.19 3.13
N GLY A 146 -1.26 13.89 3.06
CA GLY A 146 -0.57 13.06 4.06
C GLY A 146 -0.84 11.54 3.98
N ASN A 147 -1.73 11.08 3.09
CA ASN A 147 -2.10 9.67 2.93
C ASN A 147 -1.47 8.99 1.71
N TYR A 148 -0.45 9.60 1.12
CA TYR A 148 0.31 9.01 0.03
C TYR A 148 1.81 9.24 0.22
N ARG A 149 2.64 8.29 -0.22
CA ARG A 149 4.09 8.46 -0.33
C ARG A 149 4.61 7.74 -1.58
N ILE A 150 5.49 8.41 -2.31
CA ILE A 150 6.35 7.81 -3.33
C ILE A 150 7.77 7.99 -2.82
N TYR A 151 8.41 6.91 -2.39
CA TYR A 151 9.64 7.02 -1.62
C TYR A 151 10.56 5.82 -1.80
N ARG A 152 11.84 5.98 -1.47
CA ARG A 152 12.85 4.90 -1.57
C ARG A 152 12.99 4.07 -0.30
N ASP A 153 12.43 4.55 0.81
CA ASP A 153 12.55 3.87 2.10
C ASP A 153 11.62 2.67 2.15
N SER A 154 12.13 1.57 2.68
CA SER A 154 11.38 0.35 2.94
C SER A 154 10.53 0.44 4.20
N ASP A 155 10.81 1.35 5.13
CA ASP A 155 10.08 1.45 6.40
C ASP A 155 8.74 2.19 6.26
N LEU A 156 7.65 1.44 6.38
CA LEU A 156 6.27 1.95 6.36
C LEU A 156 5.85 2.56 7.71
N GLY A 157 6.57 2.29 8.80
CA GLY A 157 6.13 2.56 10.16
C GLY A 157 5.80 4.02 10.41
N ASN A 158 6.72 4.93 10.09
CA ASN A 158 6.50 6.38 10.25
C ASN A 158 5.33 6.90 9.39
N PHE A 159 5.10 6.29 8.23
CA PHE A 159 4.01 6.67 7.35
C PHE A 159 2.64 6.25 7.90
N LEU A 160 2.53 4.99 8.34
CA LEU A 160 1.28 4.48 8.88
C LEU A 160 0.93 5.17 10.21
N ARG A 161 1.90 5.37 11.10
CA ARG A 161 1.73 6.06 12.38
C ARG A 161 1.43 7.56 12.28
N GLY A 162 1.41 8.13 11.09
CA GLY A 162 1.12 9.56 10.89
C GLY A 162 2.20 10.51 11.43
N ALA A 163 3.42 10.01 11.66
CA ALA A 163 4.52 10.87 12.04
C ALA A 163 4.79 11.88 10.91
N LYS A 164 4.72 13.18 11.24
CA LYS A 164 5.13 14.25 10.33
C LYS A 164 6.57 13.97 9.92
N TYR A 165 6.81 13.87 8.61
CA TYR A 165 8.16 13.65 8.07
C TYR A 165 9.09 14.76 8.58
N GLN A 166 10.05 14.38 9.42
CA GLN A 166 11.20 15.21 9.75
C GLN A 166 12.26 14.89 8.69
N PRO A 167 12.58 15.80 7.76
CA PRO A 167 13.70 15.57 6.85
C PRO A 167 14.94 15.29 7.69
N LYS A 168 15.65 14.18 7.41
CA LYS A 168 16.95 13.91 8.02
C LYS A 168 17.81 15.15 7.84
N GLY A 169 18.10 15.84 8.94
CA GLY A 169 18.96 17.01 8.95
C GLY A 169 20.26 16.66 8.23
N LYS A 170 20.71 17.55 7.35
CA LYS A 170 22.06 17.47 6.78
C LYS A 170 23.02 17.17 7.92
N GLN A 171 23.72 16.04 7.86
CA GLN A 171 24.90 15.81 8.67
C GLN A 171 25.75 17.08 8.57
N LYS A 172 25.85 17.83 9.66
CA LYS A 172 26.89 18.85 9.79
C LYS A 172 28.19 18.07 9.62
N LYS A 173 28.84 18.23 8.47
CA LYS A 173 30.25 17.86 8.33
C LYS A 173 30.99 18.65 9.40
N GLY A 174 31.42 17.94 10.44
CA GLY A 174 32.35 18.50 11.42
C GLY A 174 33.58 18.98 10.69
N ARG A 175 33.93 20.24 10.92
CA ARG A 175 35.29 20.75 10.87
C ARG A 175 35.61 21.22 12.27
#